data_AF-A0A4V2XQN9-F1
#
_entry.id   AF-A0A4V2XQN9-F1
#
_cell.length_a   1.000
_cell.length_b   1.000
_cell.length_c   1.000
_cell.angle_alpha   90.00
_cell.angle_beta   90.00
_cell.angle_gamma   90.00
#
_symmetry.space_group_name_H-M   'P 1'
#
loop_
_entity.id
_entity.type
_entity.pdbx_description
1 polymer ?
#
loop_
_entity_poly.entity_id
_entity_poly.type
_entity_poly.pdbx_seq_one_letter_code
_entity_poly.pdbx_strand_id
1 'polypeptide(L)'
;MTRSFTTELDASGGQWLTRYQSPAAAKAAYEQIVATIKSCKAFVPSETHARKLTENRTLAVGDATAILRWYDYPKPNDPGSEDGGFPYAVTRKGTVVSVLAFGEMGKGVAPARWEALARAAASKLP
;
A
#
# COMPACT_ATOMS: atom_id res chain seq x y z
N MET A 1 -7.66 -16.45 -11.17
CA MET A 1 -6.46 -16.00 -11.93
C MET A 1 -6.07 -14.62 -11.44
N THR A 2 -5.02 -14.53 -10.63
CA THR A 2 -4.45 -13.25 -10.19
C THR A 2 -3.66 -12.68 -11.36
N ARG A 3 -4.15 -11.61 -12.00
CA ARG A 3 -3.37 -10.90 -13.03
C ARG A 3 -2.36 -10.01 -12.29
N SER A 4 -1.11 -10.46 -12.20
CA SER A 4 -0.02 -9.62 -11.66
C SER A 4 0.38 -8.61 -12.72
N PHE A 5 0.04 -7.34 -12.52
CA PHE A 5 0.42 -6.26 -13.44
C PHE A 5 1.75 -5.59 -13.07
N THR A 6 2.52 -6.24 -12.18
CA THR A 6 3.57 -5.65 -11.35
C THR A 6 4.90 -6.37 -11.50
N THR A 7 5.26 -6.77 -12.71
CA THR A 7 6.52 -7.48 -13.04
C THR A 7 7.81 -6.79 -12.57
N GLU A 8 7.71 -5.57 -12.05
CA GLU A 8 8.81 -4.77 -11.49
C GLU A 8 8.89 -4.77 -9.95
N LEU A 9 7.99 -5.46 -9.25
CA LEU A 9 8.16 -5.71 -7.82
C LEU A 9 9.14 -6.88 -7.64
N ASP A 10 10.10 -6.74 -6.72
CA ASP A 10 10.84 -7.88 -6.17
C ASP A 10 9.85 -8.95 -5.65
N ALA A 11 10.32 -10.20 -5.51
CA ALA A 11 9.60 -11.31 -4.90
C ALA A 11 8.88 -10.97 -3.56
N SER A 12 9.30 -9.91 -2.85
CA SER A 12 8.64 -9.42 -1.62
C SER A 12 7.38 -8.55 -1.85
N GLY A 13 7.00 -8.26 -3.11
CA GLY A 13 5.85 -7.43 -3.47
C GLY A 13 4.75 -8.12 -4.25
N GLY A 14 3.51 -7.67 -4.09
CA GLY A 14 2.36 -8.24 -4.78
C GLY A 14 1.21 -7.26 -5.06
N GLN A 15 0.35 -7.65 -6.00
CA GLN A 15 -0.93 -7.01 -6.26
C GLN A 15 -2.07 -8.00 -6.06
N TRP A 16 -3.03 -7.62 -5.24
CA TRP A 16 -4.27 -8.35 -5.01
C TRP A 16 -5.44 -7.55 -5.59
N LEU A 17 -6.38 -8.27 -6.20
CA LEU A 17 -7.53 -7.71 -6.90
C LEU A 17 -8.78 -8.38 -6.35
N THR A 18 -9.71 -7.59 -5.85
CA THR A 18 -11.01 -8.07 -5.36
C THR A 18 -12.11 -7.33 -6.10
N ARG A 19 -13.04 -8.10 -6.68
CA ARG A 19 -14.21 -7.58 -7.38
C ARG A 19 -15.42 -7.75 -6.46
N TYR A 20 -16.15 -6.67 -6.24
CA TYR A 20 -17.31 -6.59 -5.37
C TYR A 20 -18.61 -6.58 -6.17
N GLN A 21 -19.71 -6.89 -5.50
CA GLN A 21 -21.03 -6.95 -6.13
C GLN A 21 -21.57 -5.57 -6.55
N SER A 22 -21.12 -4.50 -5.91
CA SER A 22 -21.57 -3.13 -6.21
C SER A 22 -20.47 -2.09 -5.96
N PRO A 23 -20.56 -0.90 -6.57
CA PRO A 23 -19.63 0.20 -6.30
C PRO A 23 -19.64 0.65 -4.83
N ALA A 24 -20.80 0.57 -4.16
CA ALA A 24 -20.93 0.87 -2.74
C ALA A 24 -20.15 -0.13 -1.86
N ALA A 25 -20.24 -1.43 -2.17
CA ALA A 25 -19.46 -2.46 -1.48
C ALA A 25 -17.95 -2.28 -1.69
N ALA A 26 -17.52 -1.96 -2.92
CA ALA A 26 -16.13 -1.66 -3.22
C ALA A 26 -15.63 -0.42 -2.46
N LYS A 27 -16.47 0.62 -2.34
CA LYS A 27 -16.15 1.82 -1.54
C LYS A 27 -15.96 1.49 -0.06
N ALA A 28 -16.90 0.77 0.55
CA ALA A 28 -16.79 0.37 1.95
C ALA A 28 -15.54 -0.48 2.21
N ALA A 29 -15.23 -1.43 1.33
CA ALA A 29 -14.03 -2.24 1.44
C ALA A 29 -12.73 -1.42 1.29
N TYR A 30 -12.68 -0.50 0.32
CA TYR A 30 -11.55 0.42 0.17
C TYR A 30 -11.30 1.21 1.45
N GLU A 31 -12.35 1.81 2.03
CA GLU A 31 -12.26 2.60 3.27
C GLU A 31 -11.78 1.74 4.45
N GLN A 32 -12.32 0.52 4.57
CA GLN A 32 -11.91 -0.44 5.61
C GLN A 32 -10.46 -0.87 5.46
N ILE A 33 -9.99 -1.18 4.25
CA ILE A 33 -8.59 -1.57 3.99
C ILE A 33 -7.66 -0.42 4.33
N VAL A 34 -7.95 0.80 3.87
CA VAL A 34 -7.16 2.00 4.18
C VAL A 34 -7.11 2.24 5.69
N ALA A 35 -8.23 2.14 6.39
CA ALA A 35 -8.30 2.27 7.85
C ALA A 35 -7.47 1.18 8.56
N THR A 36 -7.52 -0.06 8.04
CA THR A 36 -6.77 -1.20 8.59
C THR A 36 -5.27 -0.97 8.46
N ILE A 37 -4.79 -0.59 7.27
CA ILE A 37 -3.39 -0.28 7.03
C ILE A 37 -2.92 0.89 7.91
N LYS A 38 -3.73 1.96 8.03
CA LYS A 38 -3.44 3.11 8.91
C LYS A 38 -3.36 2.75 10.40
N SER A 39 -4.04 1.69 10.83
CA SER A 39 -4.02 1.26 12.22
C SER A 39 -2.82 0.37 12.58
N CYS A 40 -2.03 -0.08 11.60
CA CYS A 40 -0.88 -1.00 11.74
C CYS A 40 -1.13 -2.28 12.57
N LYS A 41 -2.38 -2.61 12.91
CA LYS A 41 -2.70 -3.75 13.79
C LYS A 41 -2.31 -5.11 13.23
N ALA A 42 -2.04 -5.20 11.92
CA ALA A 42 -1.73 -6.45 11.25
C ALA A 42 -0.35 -7.02 11.62
N PHE A 43 0.54 -6.24 12.23
CA PHE A 43 1.85 -6.72 12.67
C PHE A 43 2.39 -5.87 13.82
N VAL A 44 2.44 -6.44 15.02
CA VAL A 44 3.08 -5.82 16.18
C VAL A 44 4.59 -5.92 15.97
N PRO A 45 5.34 -4.81 15.89
CA PRO A 45 6.79 -4.88 15.80
C PRO A 45 7.37 -5.59 17.02
N SER A 46 8.52 -6.25 16.86
CA SER A 46 9.23 -6.86 17.99
C SER A 46 9.55 -5.81 19.07
N GLU A 47 9.80 -6.23 20.30
CA GLU A 47 10.05 -5.28 21.41
C GLU A 47 11.19 -4.31 21.13
N THR A 48 12.16 -4.74 20.32
CA THR A 48 13.33 -3.98 19.88
C THR A 48 13.05 -3.01 18.73
N HIS A 49 11.85 -3.00 18.16
CA HIS A 49 11.48 -2.18 17.02
C HIS A 49 10.24 -1.32 17.28
N ALA A 50 10.08 -0.25 16.51
CA ALA A 50 8.91 0.61 16.49
C ALA A 50 8.52 0.93 15.04
N ARG A 51 7.26 1.35 14.82
CA ARG A 51 6.74 1.69 13.50
C ARG A 51 6.10 3.06 13.45
N LYS A 52 6.28 3.76 12.33
CA LYS A 52 5.64 5.04 12.04
C LYS A 52 5.11 5.13 10.61
N LEU A 53 3.96 5.78 10.44
CA LEU A 53 3.40 6.06 9.11
C LEU A 53 4.10 7.31 8.56
N THR A 54 4.92 7.16 7.53
CA THR A 54 5.72 8.23 6.92
C THR A 54 5.07 8.85 5.69
N GLU A 55 4.10 8.16 5.08
CA GLU A 55 3.33 8.66 3.94
C GLU A 55 1.85 8.30 4.10
N ASN A 56 0.98 9.27 3.87
CA ASN A 56 -0.48 9.11 3.87
C ASN A 56 -1.11 10.17 2.98
N ARG A 57 -1.33 9.83 1.71
CA ARG A 57 -1.89 10.75 0.73
C ARG A 57 -2.75 10.02 -0.30
N THR A 58 -3.45 10.79 -1.10
CA THR A 58 -4.32 10.27 -2.16
C THR A 58 -3.86 10.74 -3.54
N LEU A 59 -4.01 9.87 -4.53
CA LEU A 59 -3.81 10.17 -5.94
C LEU A 59 -5.18 10.16 -6.65
N ALA A 60 -5.38 11.10 -7.57
CA ALA A 60 -6.54 11.16 -8.44
C ALA A 60 -6.38 10.17 -9.63
N VAL A 61 -6.35 8.88 -9.33
CA VAL A 61 -6.21 7.80 -10.31
C VAL A 61 -7.21 6.69 -9.98
N GLY A 62 -7.84 6.10 -11.00
CA GLY A 62 -9.06 5.33 -10.79
C GLY A 62 -10.18 6.23 -10.26
N ASP A 63 -11.01 5.71 -9.36
CA ASP A 63 -11.94 6.55 -8.60
C ASP A 63 -11.29 7.13 -7.33
N ALA A 64 -10.32 6.40 -6.76
CA ALA A 64 -9.48 6.84 -5.66
C ALA A 64 -8.29 5.89 -5.48
N THR A 65 -7.08 6.42 -5.29
CA THR A 65 -5.92 5.66 -4.86
C THR A 65 -5.32 6.27 -3.58
N ALA A 66 -5.19 5.49 -2.51
CA ALA A 66 -4.45 5.87 -1.31
C ALA A 66 -3.03 5.30 -1.36
N ILE A 67 -2.03 6.15 -1.14
CA ILE A 67 -0.64 5.76 -0.90
C ILE A 67 -0.37 5.88 0.59
N LEU A 68 0.04 4.76 1.19
CA LEU A 68 0.36 4.64 2.61
C LEU A 68 1.74 4.02 2.74
N ARG A 69 2.58 4.51 3.64
CA ARG A 69 3.92 3.96 3.82
C ARG A 69 4.28 3.89 5.30
N TRP A 70 4.65 2.70 5.74
CA TRP A 70 5.16 2.47 7.08
C TRP A 70 6.68 2.30 7.06
N TYR A 71 7.32 2.84 8.09
CA TYR A 71 8.72 2.61 8.40
C TYR A 71 8.81 1.79 9.69
N ASP A 72 9.69 0.79 9.71
CA ASP A 72 10.00 -0.05 10.86
C ASP A 72 11.46 0.17 11.23
N TYR A 73 11.74 0.45 12.50
CA TYR A 73 13.05 0.90 12.96
C TYR A 73 13.43 0.35 14.34
N PRO A 74 14.72 0.08 14.57
CA PRO A 74 15.20 -0.41 15.86
C PRO A 74 15.20 0.70 16.91
N LYS A 75 14.68 0.42 18.11
CA LYS A 75 14.79 1.32 19.27
C LYS A 75 16.24 1.38 19.79
N PRO A 76 16.66 2.48 20.44
CA PRO A 76 15.91 3.74 20.63
C PRO A 76 16.03 4.69 19.44
N ASN A 77 16.74 4.30 18.38
CA ASN A 77 17.00 5.14 17.22
C ASN A 77 15.67 5.43 16.51
N ASP A 78 15.12 6.64 16.62
CA ASP A 78 14.19 7.14 15.62
C ASP A 78 15.03 7.89 14.58
N PRO A 79 15.43 7.26 13.46
CA PRO A 79 16.39 7.87 12.53
C PRO A 79 15.84 9.07 11.76
N GLY A 80 14.66 9.59 12.11
CA GLY A 80 14.01 10.64 11.34
C GLY A 80 13.42 10.08 10.03
N SER A 81 12.98 10.95 9.14
CA SER A 81 12.10 10.68 7.99
C SER A 81 12.73 9.86 6.86
N GLU A 82 13.22 8.64 7.15
CA GLU A 82 13.57 7.71 6.09
C GLU A 82 12.33 7.29 5.30
N ASP A 83 12.54 7.02 4.00
CA ASP A 83 11.52 6.44 3.15
C ASP A 83 11.11 5.09 3.76
N GLY A 84 9.86 5.02 4.25
CA GLY A 84 9.37 3.82 4.94
C GLY A 84 9.44 2.56 4.09
N GLY A 85 9.86 1.43 4.69
CA GLY A 85 10.10 0.15 4.01
C GLY A 85 8.85 -0.57 3.50
N PHE A 86 7.66 -0.23 4.02
CA PHE A 86 6.41 -0.94 3.71
C PHE A 86 5.38 -0.03 3.01
N PRO A 87 5.52 0.18 1.70
CA PRO A 87 4.57 0.95 0.94
C PRO A 87 3.35 0.12 0.52
N TYR A 88 2.20 0.78 0.52
CA TYR A 88 0.90 0.28 0.09
C TYR A 88 0.29 1.26 -0.92
N ALA A 89 -0.39 0.74 -1.93
CA ALA A 89 -1.26 1.51 -2.81
C ALA A 89 -2.61 0.80 -2.90
N VAL A 90 -3.65 1.39 -2.31
CA VAL A 90 -5.00 0.86 -2.35
C VAL A 90 -5.76 1.67 -3.39
N THR A 91 -6.23 1.04 -4.46
CA THR A 91 -6.99 1.70 -5.53
C THR A 91 -8.40 1.15 -5.60
N ARG A 92 -9.38 2.03 -5.71
CA ARG A 92 -10.76 1.69 -6.06
C ARG A 92 -11.06 2.18 -7.48
N LYS A 93 -11.69 1.33 -8.29
CA LYS A 93 -12.22 1.68 -9.61
C LYS A 93 -13.50 0.88 -9.88
N GLY A 94 -14.63 1.56 -9.97
CA GLY A 94 -15.94 0.93 -10.11
C GLY A 94 -16.23 -0.07 -8.99
N THR A 95 -16.33 -1.35 -9.35
CA THR A 95 -16.56 -2.45 -8.41
C THR A 95 -15.29 -3.19 -7.98
N VAL A 96 -14.12 -2.70 -8.35
CA VAL A 96 -12.83 -3.35 -8.08
C VAL A 96 -12.06 -2.56 -7.04
N VAL A 97 -11.49 -3.29 -6.06
CA VAL A 97 -10.43 -2.78 -5.21
C VAL A 97 -9.16 -3.54 -5.54
N SER A 98 -8.06 -2.81 -5.72
CA SER A 98 -6.73 -3.35 -5.86
C SER A 98 -5.85 -2.90 -4.69
N VAL A 99 -5.11 -3.84 -4.13
CA VAL A 99 -4.08 -3.55 -3.13
C VAL A 99 -2.75 -3.92 -3.74
N LEU A 100 -1.86 -2.95 -3.86
CA LEU A 100 -0.44 -3.13 -4.13
C LEU A 100 0.29 -3.01 -2.79
N ALA A 101 1.14 -3.97 -2.45
CA ALA A 101 1.98 -3.87 -1.24
C ALA A 101 3.37 -4.46 -1.49
N PHE A 102 4.33 -3.95 -0.74
CA PHE A 102 5.72 -4.40 -0.79
C PHE A 102 6.24 -4.65 0.62
N GLY A 103 6.94 -5.77 0.81
CA GLY A 103 7.41 -6.23 2.11
C GLY A 103 8.93 -6.30 2.20
N GLU A 104 9.62 -5.16 2.24
CA GLU A 104 11.07 -5.12 2.45
C GLU A 104 11.41 -4.25 3.67
N MET A 105 12.38 -4.70 4.47
CA MET A 105 12.94 -3.91 5.57
C MET A 105 13.94 -2.88 5.02
N GLY A 106 14.04 -1.69 5.62
CA GLY A 106 14.99 -0.64 5.19
C GLY A 106 14.33 0.44 4.34
N LYS A 107 15.08 1.02 3.37
CA LYS A 107 14.62 2.16 2.56
C LYS A 107 13.45 1.82 1.60
N GLY A 108 13.26 0.52 1.31
CA GLY A 108 12.22 0.01 0.43
C GLY A 108 12.21 0.65 -0.97
N VAL A 109 11.03 0.71 -1.58
CA VAL A 109 10.84 1.32 -2.91
C VAL A 109 10.77 2.85 -2.79
N ALA A 110 11.64 3.58 -3.49
CA ALA A 110 11.63 5.05 -3.51
C ALA A 110 10.23 5.64 -3.82
N PRO A 111 9.80 6.75 -3.19
CA PRO A 111 8.45 7.29 -3.32
C PRO A 111 7.98 7.53 -4.76
N ALA A 112 8.84 8.13 -5.59
CA ALA A 112 8.51 8.39 -7.00
C ALA A 112 8.30 7.11 -7.81
N ARG A 113 9.13 6.08 -7.58
CA ARG A 113 9.00 4.78 -8.23
C ARG A 113 7.72 4.06 -7.77
N TRP A 114 7.41 4.13 -6.47
CA TRP A 114 6.19 3.55 -5.93
C TRP A 114 4.94 4.19 -6.53
N GLU A 115 4.92 5.52 -6.64
CA GLU A 115 3.81 6.22 -7.29
C GLU A 115 3.66 5.81 -8.76
N ALA A 116 4.75 5.70 -9.52
CA ALA A 116 4.70 5.24 -10.90
C ALA A 116 4.10 3.83 -11.01
N LEU A 117 4.49 2.90 -10.14
CA LEU A 117 3.93 1.55 -10.06
C LEU A 117 2.44 1.57 -9.70
N ALA A 118 2.05 2.36 -8.71
CA ALA A 118 0.65 2.51 -8.31
C ALA A 118 -0.22 3.06 -9.45
N ARG A 119 0.27 4.07 -10.18
CA ARG A 119 -0.41 4.63 -11.37
C ARG A 119 -0.54 3.60 -12.48
N ALA A 120 0.52 2.85 -12.77
CA ALA A 120 0.53 1.82 -13.80
C ALA A 120 -0.38 0.63 -13.45
N ALA A 121 -0.47 0.26 -12.16
CA ALA A 121 -1.39 -0.77 -11.70
C ALA A 121 -2.85 -0.31 -11.79
N ALA A 122 -3.13 0.94 -11.37
CA ALA A 122 -4.46 1.53 -11.39
C ALA A 122 -5.02 1.71 -12.81
N SER A 123 -4.18 2.09 -13.79
CA SER A 123 -4.61 2.28 -15.19
C SER A 123 -5.06 0.97 -15.86
N LYS A 124 -4.56 -0.17 -15.40
CA LYS A 124 -4.88 -1.50 -15.92
C LYS A 124 -6.11 -2.15 -15.26
N LEU A 125 -6.70 -1.50 -14.26
CA LEU A 125 -7.92 -2.01 -13.61
C LEU A 125 -9.10 -1.96 -14.61
N PRO A 126 -9.94 -3.00 -14.62
CA PRO A 126 -11.11 -3.06 -15.50
C PRO A 126 -12.22 -2.09 -15.07
#